data_AF-X0U9L3-F1
#
_entry.id   AF-X0U9L3-F1
#
_cell.length_a   1.000
_cell.length_b   1.000
_cell.length_c   1.000
_cell.angle_alpha   90.00
_cell.angle_beta   90.00
_cell.angle_gamma   90.00
#
_symmetry.space_group_name_H-M   'P 1'
#
loop_
_entity.id
_entity.type
_entity.pdbx_description
1 polymer ?
#
loop_
_entity_poly.entity_id
_entity_poly.type
_entity_poly.pdbx_seq_one_letter_code
_entity_poly.pdbx_strand_id
1 'polypeptide(L)'
;MADTIITVQGEYELKHPAERGAVRLSVSYEGEQRDETLALTTQRHASLAAELRELHDPQSGPVTSWGSDQLRVWGERPWSPDGRRLAPVYHAEIGVDVTFSELTALSDWVGVVSL
;
A
#
# COMPACT_ATOMS: atom_id res chain seq x y z
N MET A 1 -20.27 52.60 -37.68
CA MET A 1 -21.01 51.71 -36.76
C MET A 1 -19.99 51.16 -35.79
N ALA A 2 -20.20 51.32 -34.47
CA ALA A 2 -19.24 50.89 -33.46
C ALA A 2 -19.60 49.48 -32.99
N ASP A 3 -18.64 48.56 -33.03
CA ASP A 3 -18.77 47.21 -32.47
C ASP A 3 -18.75 47.28 -30.95
N THR A 4 -19.73 46.62 -30.32
CA THR A 4 -19.82 46.47 -28.87
C THR A 4 -19.52 45.02 -28.52
N ILE A 5 -18.39 44.79 -27.86
CA ILE A 5 -17.98 43.46 -27.40
C ILE A 5 -18.33 43.35 -25.92
N ILE A 6 -19.12 42.33 -25.58
CA ILE A 6 -19.44 41.97 -24.20
C ILE A 6 -18.62 40.73 -23.88
N THR A 7 -17.67 40.87 -22.97
CA THR A 7 -16.88 39.74 -22.46
C THR A 7 -17.54 39.24 -21.19
N VAL A 8 -17.83 37.94 -21.15
CA VAL A 8 -18.45 37.27 -20.00
C VAL A 8 -17.49 36.18 -19.53
N GLN A 9 -17.30 36.10 -18.22
CA GLN A 9 -16.57 35.02 -17.57
C GLN A 9 -17.57 34.16 -16.80
N GLY A 10 -17.58 32.87 -17.08
CA GLY A 10 -18.31 31.87 -16.32
C GLY A 10 -17.35 30.99 -15.54
N GLU A 11 -17.67 30.71 -14.30
CA GLU A 11 -16.98 29.73 -13.45
C GLU A 11 -17.98 28.68 -12.97
N TYR A 12 -17.54 27.43 -12.89
CA TYR A 12 -18.32 26.32 -12.36
C TYR A 12 -17.46 25.51 -11.41
N GLU A 13 -17.98 25.28 -10.20
CA GLU A 13 -17.36 24.43 -9.19
C GLU A 13 -18.29 23.27 -8.88
N LEU A 14 -17.73 22.07 -8.78
CA LEU A 14 -18.42 20.85 -8.41
C LEU A 14 -17.60 20.09 -7.36
N LYS A 15 -18.28 19.67 -6.29
CA LYS A 15 -17.70 18.86 -5.22
C LYS A 15 -18.42 17.52 -5.14
N HIS A 16 -17.65 16.44 -5.12
CA HIS A 16 -18.14 15.07 -4.93
C HIS A 16 -17.41 14.40 -3.75
N PRO A 17 -18.11 13.54 -2.99
CA PRO A 17 -17.45 12.70 -2.01
C PRO A 17 -16.53 11.68 -2.70
N ALA A 18 -15.51 11.20 -1.99
CA ALA A 18 -14.69 10.10 -2.46
C ALA A 18 -15.52 8.81 -2.49
N GLU A 19 -15.54 8.14 -3.65
CA GLU A 19 -16.31 6.91 -3.85
C GLU A 19 -15.45 5.63 -3.68
N ARG A 20 -14.13 5.79 -3.64
CA ARG A 20 -13.16 4.70 -3.48
C ARG A 20 -11.96 5.14 -2.67
N GLY A 21 -11.40 4.21 -1.89
CA GLY A 21 -10.14 4.38 -1.20
C GLY A 21 -9.10 3.40 -1.73
N ALA A 22 -7.89 3.87 -2.04
CA ALA A 22 -6.78 3.01 -2.42
C ALA A 22 -5.75 2.99 -1.27
N VAL A 23 -5.34 1.79 -0.88
CA VAL A 23 -4.34 1.57 0.16
C VAL A 23 -3.16 0.82 -0.46
N ARG A 24 -1.95 1.31 -0.22
CA ARG A 24 -0.71 0.63 -0.54
C ARG A 24 0.03 0.32 0.76
N LEU A 25 0.38 -0.94 0.95
CA LEU A 25 1.08 -1.44 2.13
C LEU A 25 2.33 -2.20 1.70
N SER A 26 3.35 -2.17 2.56
CA SER A 26 4.58 -2.94 2.39
C SER A 26 4.83 -3.74 3.65
N VAL A 27 5.01 -5.05 3.51
CA VAL A 27 5.43 -5.93 4.60
C VAL A 27 6.93 -6.16 4.44
N SER A 28 7.72 -5.68 5.38
CA SER A 28 9.18 -5.81 5.37
C SER A 28 9.71 -6.37 6.68
N TYR A 29 10.65 -7.30 6.58
CA TYR A 29 11.45 -7.78 7.70
C TYR A 29 12.93 -7.60 7.39
N GLU A 30 13.72 -7.37 8.43
CA GLU A 30 15.18 -7.32 8.38
C GLU A 30 15.79 -8.29 9.41
N GLY A 31 16.93 -8.90 9.10
CA GLY A 31 17.60 -9.83 10.01
C GLY A 31 18.94 -10.37 9.51
N GLU A 32 19.63 -11.11 10.37
CA GLU A 32 20.95 -11.70 10.06
C GLU A 32 20.84 -12.96 9.18
N GLN A 33 19.66 -13.60 9.15
CA GLN A 33 19.41 -14.83 8.41
C GLN A 33 18.40 -14.63 7.29
N ARG A 34 18.85 -14.81 6.04
CA ARG A 34 18.01 -14.66 4.84
C ARG A 34 16.73 -15.49 4.88
N ASP A 35 16.85 -16.76 5.29
CA ASP A 35 15.73 -17.70 5.24
C ASP A 35 14.68 -17.39 6.32
N GLU A 36 15.12 -16.88 7.47
CA GLU A 36 14.23 -16.41 8.53
C GLU A 36 13.44 -15.18 8.09
N THR A 37 14.13 -14.16 7.56
CA THR A 37 13.51 -12.95 7.04
C THR A 37 12.50 -13.27 5.93
N LEU A 38 12.86 -14.17 5.01
CA LEU A 38 11.97 -14.66 3.96
C LEU A 38 10.72 -15.36 4.52
N ALA A 39 10.89 -16.24 5.50
CA ALA A 39 9.79 -17.00 6.10
C ALA A 39 8.81 -16.07 6.83
N LEU A 40 9.32 -15.10 7.60
CA LEU A 40 8.51 -14.11 8.32
C LEU A 40 7.70 -13.22 7.37
N THR A 41 8.33 -12.67 6.34
CA THR A 41 7.62 -11.85 5.33
C THR A 41 6.57 -12.68 4.61
N THR A 42 6.88 -13.92 4.23
CA THR A 42 5.94 -14.83 3.56
C THR A 42 4.74 -15.15 4.45
N GLN A 43 4.98 -15.45 5.74
CA GLN A 43 3.93 -15.78 6.69
C GLN A 43 2.98 -14.59 6.91
N ARG A 44 3.51 -13.38 7.10
CA ARG A 44 2.68 -12.18 7.26
C ARG A 44 1.90 -11.84 6.01
N HIS A 45 2.53 -11.93 4.84
CA HIS A 45 1.82 -11.74 3.58
C HIS A 45 0.69 -12.76 3.41
N ALA A 46 0.90 -14.02 3.80
CA ALA A 46 -0.14 -15.04 3.73
C ALA A 46 -1.34 -14.73 4.65
N SER A 47 -1.10 -14.24 5.87
CA SER A 47 -2.14 -13.76 6.77
C SER A 47 -2.91 -12.58 6.18
N LEU A 48 -2.19 -11.56 5.68
CA LEU A 48 -2.79 -10.37 5.07
C LEU A 48 -3.65 -10.73 3.85
N ALA A 49 -3.15 -11.65 3.02
CA ALA A 49 -3.88 -12.14 1.86
C ALA A 49 -5.10 -12.99 2.25
N ALA A 50 -5.09 -13.66 3.39
CA ALA A 50 -6.28 -14.37 3.89
C ALA A 50 -7.35 -13.37 4.34
N GLU A 51 -6.98 -12.38 5.14
CA GLU A 51 -7.88 -11.29 5.58
C GLU A 51 -8.48 -10.54 4.40
N LEU A 52 -7.66 -10.17 3.40
CA LEU A 52 -8.14 -9.50 2.19
C LEU A 52 -9.07 -10.37 1.34
N ARG A 53 -8.87 -11.69 1.32
CA ARG A 53 -9.80 -12.61 0.63
C ARG A 53 -11.15 -12.67 1.33
N GLU A 54 -11.19 -12.60 2.66
CA GLU A 54 -12.44 -12.56 3.42
C GLU A 54 -13.20 -11.24 3.21
N LEU A 55 -12.48 -10.12 3.08
CA LEU A 55 -13.05 -8.80 2.80
C LEU A 55 -13.39 -8.58 1.32
N HIS A 56 -12.88 -9.42 0.42
CA HIS A 56 -13.11 -9.30 -1.02
C HIS A 56 -14.38 -10.02 -1.46
N ASP A 57 -15.39 -9.23 -1.82
CA ASP A 57 -16.54 -9.70 -2.57
C ASP A 57 -16.74 -8.77 -3.80
N PRO A 58 -16.60 -9.29 -5.04
CA PRO A 58 -16.75 -8.51 -6.26
C PRO A 58 -18.13 -7.86 -6.46
N GLN A 59 -19.19 -8.36 -5.80
CA GLN A 59 -20.56 -7.89 -5.99
C GLN A 59 -21.03 -6.96 -4.87
N SER A 60 -20.61 -7.18 -3.63
CA SER A 60 -21.09 -6.41 -2.48
C SER A 60 -20.04 -6.20 -1.38
N GLY A 61 -18.78 -6.55 -1.63
CA GLY A 61 -17.72 -6.45 -0.64
C GLY A 61 -17.13 -5.05 -0.49
N PRO A 62 -16.56 -4.75 0.69
CA PRO A 62 -15.84 -3.51 0.94
C PRO A 62 -14.56 -3.40 0.11
N VAL A 63 -13.95 -4.53 -0.30
CA VAL A 63 -12.77 -4.58 -1.17
C VAL A 63 -13.19 -4.94 -2.60
N THR A 64 -13.04 -4.00 -3.52
CA THR A 64 -13.37 -4.18 -4.95
C THR A 64 -12.28 -4.91 -5.72
N SER A 65 -11.01 -4.66 -5.38
CA SER A 65 -9.86 -5.31 -6.00
C SER A 65 -8.67 -5.25 -5.06
N TRP A 66 -7.82 -6.27 -5.09
CA TRP A 66 -6.55 -6.27 -4.41
C TRP A 66 -5.51 -7.04 -5.23
N GLY A 67 -4.24 -6.71 -5.02
CA GLY A 67 -3.10 -7.33 -5.68
C GLY A 67 -1.88 -7.29 -4.77
N SER A 68 -0.92 -8.17 -5.07
CA SER A 68 0.36 -8.24 -4.37
C SER A 68 1.49 -8.23 -5.39
N ASP A 69 2.56 -7.53 -5.04
CA ASP A 69 3.79 -7.46 -5.82
C ASP A 69 4.65 -8.71 -5.64
N GLN A 70 5.76 -8.78 -6.38
CA GLN A 70 6.74 -9.84 -6.20
C GLN A 70 7.53 -9.65 -4.90
N LEU A 71 7.72 -10.74 -4.17
CA LEU A 71 8.60 -10.79 -3.00
C LEU A 71 10.04 -10.52 -3.40
N ARG A 72 10.62 -9.47 -2.80
CA ARG A 72 12.00 -9.06 -3.02
C ARG A 72 12.83 -9.42 -1.80
N VAL A 73 13.97 -10.07 -2.02
CA VAL A 73 14.93 -10.39 -0.95
C VAL A 73 16.30 -9.90 -1.38
N TRP A 74 16.94 -9.07 -0.55
CA TRP A 74 18.30 -8.58 -0.80
C TRP A 74 19.11 -8.61 0.48
N GLY A 75 20.43 -8.56 0.33
CA GLY A 75 21.36 -8.44 1.45
C GLY A 75 22.21 -7.18 1.26
N GLU A 76 22.40 -6.44 2.34
CA GLU A 76 23.30 -5.30 2.38
C GLU A 76 24.35 -5.49 3.49
N ARG A 77 25.52 -4.86 3.32
CA ARG A 77 26.53 -4.80 4.38
C ARG A 77 26.68 -3.36 4.83
N PRO A 78 26.09 -2.98 5.97
CA PRO A 78 26.22 -1.63 6.47
C PRO A 78 27.67 -1.33 6.86
N TRP A 79 28.01 -0.05 6.82
CA TRP A 79 29.31 0.45 7.26
C TRP A 79 29.20 0.96 8.68
N SER A 80 30.16 0.60 9.53
CA SER A 80 30.31 1.22 10.83
C SER A 80 30.80 2.67 10.68
N PRO A 81 30.59 3.52 11.71
CA PRO A 81 31.16 4.88 11.74
C PRO A 81 32.68 4.91 11.54
N ASP A 82 33.39 3.85 11.96
CA ASP A 82 34.84 3.70 11.82
C ASP A 82 35.29 3.18 10.43
N GLY A 83 34.36 3.06 9.48
CA GLY A 83 34.67 2.58 8.12
C GLY A 83 34.85 1.07 7.99
N ARG A 84 34.41 0.28 8.98
CA ARG A 84 34.45 -1.19 8.91
C ARG A 84 33.15 -1.72 8.32
N ARG A 85 33.22 -2.76 7.48
CA ARG A 85 32.03 -3.48 7.02
C ARG A 85 31.46 -4.33 8.15
N LEU A 86 30.18 -4.16 8.44
CA LEU A 86 29.45 -4.95 9.43
C LEU A 86 28.98 -6.29 8.83
N ALA A 87 28.37 -7.11 9.69
CA ALA A 87 27.68 -8.33 9.26
C ALA A 87 26.58 -8.00 8.23
N PRO A 88 26.32 -8.90 7.26
CA PRO A 88 25.25 -8.69 6.30
C PRO A 88 23.89 -8.66 6.99
N VAL A 89 23.07 -7.69 6.61
CA VAL A 89 21.65 -7.60 6.97
C VAL A 89 20.85 -8.02 5.74
N TYR A 90 19.97 -8.98 5.91
CA TYR A 90 19.04 -9.41 4.88
C TYR A 90 17.71 -8.73 5.09
N HIS A 91 17.11 -8.35 3.98
CA HIS A 91 15.83 -7.68 3.89
C HIS A 91 14.91 -8.51 3.02
N ALA A 92 13.65 -8.65 3.42
CA ALA A 92 12.61 -9.22 2.58
C ALA A 92 11.37 -8.33 2.61
N GLU A 93 10.92 -7.90 1.44
CA GLU A 93 9.83 -6.94 1.27
C GLU A 93 8.81 -7.43 0.22
N ILE A 94 7.54 -7.21 0.49
CA ILE A 94 6.45 -7.41 -0.47
C ILE A 94 5.41 -6.29 -0.36
N GLY A 95 4.99 -5.76 -1.51
CA GLY A 95 3.96 -4.74 -1.63
C GLY A 95 2.57 -5.35 -1.81
N VAL A 96 1.55 -4.68 -1.29
CA VAL A 96 0.13 -5.04 -1.45
C VAL A 96 -0.65 -3.77 -1.76
N ASP A 97 -1.45 -3.80 -2.83
CA ASP A 97 -2.36 -2.72 -3.22
C ASP A 97 -3.80 -3.20 -3.07
N VAL A 98 -4.65 -2.39 -2.44
CA VAL A 98 -6.05 -2.71 -2.14
C VAL A 98 -6.93 -1.51 -2.48
N THR A 99 -8.04 -1.76 -3.16
CA THR A 99 -9.06 -0.75 -3.47
C THR A 99 -10.36 -1.06 -2.79
N PHE A 100 -10.78 -0.17 -1.90
CA PHE A 100 -12.03 -0.23 -1.16
C PHE A 100 -13.12 0.61 -1.83
N SER A 101 -14.34 0.08 -1.85
CA SER A 101 -15.58 0.82 -2.14
C SER A 101 -16.11 1.52 -0.90
N GLU A 102 -15.81 0.98 0.30
CA GLU A 102 -16.31 1.49 1.58
C GLU A 102 -15.17 2.08 2.43
N LEU A 103 -15.20 3.39 2.65
CA LEU A 103 -14.15 4.13 3.39
C LEU A 103 -14.11 3.79 4.89
N THR A 104 -15.23 3.40 5.48
CA THR A 104 -15.29 2.95 6.88
C THR A 104 -14.52 1.63 7.05
N ALA A 105 -14.81 0.65 6.20
CA ALA A 105 -14.11 -0.64 6.18
C ALA A 105 -12.61 -0.49 5.89
N LEU A 106 -12.23 0.47 5.03
CA LEU A 106 -10.83 0.84 4.82
C LEU A 106 -10.19 1.29 6.14
N SER A 107 -10.84 2.21 6.86
CA SER A 107 -10.31 2.79 8.09
C SER A 107 -10.15 1.74 9.19
N ASP A 108 -11.14 0.86 9.35
CA ASP A 108 -11.09 -0.24 10.31
C ASP A 108 -9.97 -1.23 9.97
N TRP A 109 -9.85 -1.61 8.70
CA TRP A 109 -8.82 -2.54 8.25
C TRP A 109 -7.41 -1.95 8.43
N VAL A 110 -7.17 -0.70 8.01
CA VAL A 110 -5.88 -0.03 8.22
C VAL A 110 -5.54 0.04 9.72
N GLY A 111 -6.53 0.25 10.59
CA GLY A 111 -6.35 0.21 12.03
C GLY A 111 -5.78 -1.14 12.51
N VAL A 112 -6.31 -2.25 12.01
CA VAL A 112 -5.84 -3.61 12.34
C VAL A 112 -4.42 -3.87 11.80
N VAL A 113 -4.12 -3.45 10.56
CA VAL A 113 -2.83 -3.76 9.91
C VAL A 113 -1.68 -2.89 10.42
N SER A 114 -1.97 -1.73 11.00
CA SER A 114 -0.97 -0.79 11.51
C SER A 114 -0.44 -1.07 12.92
N LEU A 115 -1.04 -2.01 13.65
CA LEU A 115 -0.74 -2.37 15.04
C LEU A 115 0.16 -3.61 15.15
#